data_AF-A0A3P7RI77-F1
#
_entry.id   AF-A0A3P7RI77-F1
#
_cell.length_a   1.000
_cell.length_b   1.000
_cell.length_c   1.000
_cell.angle_alpha   90.00
_cell.angle_beta   90.00
_cell.angle_gamma   90.00
#
_symmetry.space_group_name_H-M   'P 1'
#
loop_
_entity.id
_entity.type
_entity.pdbx_description
1 polymer ?
#
loop_
_entity_poly.entity_id
_entity_poly.type
_entity_poly.pdbx_seq_one_letter_code
_entity_poly.pdbx_strand_id
1 'polypeptide(L)'
;MHTVLVLTLYLLSFAHLQFAFKLGTGENRFAGIVTVAEYLNMCQYRPGHKPSPSPEPKLIDCSEWRSLSCCKSEKAEGYLQGPVLGFDLNRC
;
A
#
# COMPACT_ATOMS: atom_id res chain seq x y z
N MET A 1 38.67 -13.97 -31.14
CA MET A 1 38.54 -13.90 -29.66
C MET A 1 38.07 -12.53 -29.15
N HIS A 2 38.48 -11.40 -29.72
CA HIS A 2 38.07 -10.07 -29.22
C HIS A 2 36.59 -9.71 -29.45
N THR A 3 36.02 -10.14 -30.58
CA THR A 3 34.60 -9.87 -30.91
C THR A 3 33.60 -10.54 -29.97
N VAL A 4 33.93 -11.74 -29.48
CA VAL A 4 33.09 -12.47 -28.52
C VAL A 4 33.09 -11.79 -27.16
N LEU A 5 34.23 -11.26 -26.71
CA LEU A 5 34.38 -10.56 -25.43
C LEU A 5 33.60 -9.23 -25.41
N VAL A 6 33.59 -8.51 -26.52
CA VAL A 6 32.85 -7.24 -26.64
C VAL A 6 31.34 -7.50 -26.59
N LEU A 7 30.85 -8.55 -27.27
CA LEU A 7 29.44 -8.92 -27.24
C LEU A 7 28.97 -9.35 -25.84
N THR A 8 29.77 -10.12 -25.12
CA THR A 8 29.40 -10.56 -23.77
C THR A 8 29.37 -9.40 -22.79
N LEU A 9 30.33 -8.48 -22.87
CA LEU A 9 30.32 -7.26 -22.04
C LEU A 9 29.13 -6.35 -22.34
N TYR A 10 28.72 -6.24 -23.61
CA TYR A 10 27.56 -5.44 -24.00
C TYR A 10 26.24 -6.07 -23.53
N LEU A 11 26.12 -7.39 -23.56
CA LEU A 11 24.94 -8.09 -23.04
C LEU A 11 24.84 -8.01 -21.52
N LEU A 12 25.98 -8.10 -20.81
CA LEU A 12 26.03 -7.94 -19.36
C LEU A 12 25.65 -6.52 -18.92
N SER A 13 26.14 -5.50 -19.59
CA SER A 13 25.77 -4.12 -19.29
C SER A 13 24.29 -3.83 -19.58
N PHE A 14 23.74 -4.40 -20.66
CA PHE A 14 22.30 -4.30 -20.95
C PHE A 14 21.44 -5.02 -19.91
N ALA A 15 21.86 -6.21 -19.46
CA ALA A 15 21.17 -6.94 -18.39
C ALA A 15 21.20 -6.15 -17.07
N HIS A 16 22.35 -5.59 -16.68
CA HIS A 16 22.46 -4.75 -15.48
C HIS A 16 21.58 -3.49 -15.57
N LEU A 17 21.44 -2.89 -16.75
CA LEU A 17 20.56 -1.73 -16.94
C LEU A 17 19.07 -2.10 -16.75
N GLN A 18 18.64 -3.27 -17.24
CA GLN A 18 17.27 -3.77 -17.02
C GLN A 18 17.00 -4.10 -15.54
N PHE A 19 18.00 -4.63 -14.83
CA PHE A 19 17.89 -4.89 -13.38
C PHE A 19 17.90 -3.61 -12.53
N ALA A 20 18.63 -2.57 -12.96
CA ALA A 20 18.66 -1.27 -12.29
C ALA A 20 17.37 -0.46 -12.49
N PHE A 21 16.70 -0.62 -13.65
CA PHE A 21 15.39 -0.06 -13.95
C PHE A 21 14.26 -1.05 -13.64
N LYS A 22 14.22 -1.61 -12.42
CA LYS A 22 12.90 -1.90 -11.85
C LYS A 22 12.23 -0.57 -11.53
N LEU A 23 11.61 0.05 -12.54
CA LEU A 23 10.57 1.02 -12.30
C LEU A 23 9.59 0.33 -11.36
N GLY A 24 9.49 0.81 -10.13
CA GLY A 24 8.35 0.49 -9.30
C GLY A 24 7.14 0.95 -10.07
N THR A 25 6.45 0.01 -10.71
CA THR A 25 5.17 0.25 -11.37
C THR A 25 4.19 0.56 -10.26
N GLY A 26 4.13 1.83 -9.85
CA GLY A 26 3.03 2.32 -9.05
C GLY A 26 1.79 2.21 -9.92
N GLU A 27 1.06 1.11 -9.80
CA GLU A 27 -0.23 0.98 -10.48
C GLU A 27 -1.13 2.11 -10.00
N ASN A 28 -1.54 2.97 -10.93
CA ASN A 28 -2.53 3.99 -10.63
C ASN A 28 -3.87 3.29 -10.36
N ARG A 29 -4.20 3.09 -9.08
CA ARG A 29 -5.47 2.49 -8.68
C ARG A 29 -6.71 3.22 -9.19
N PHE A 30 -6.57 4.48 -9.61
CA PHE A 30 -7.67 5.25 -10.21
C PHE A 30 -7.87 4.94 -11.69
N ALA A 31 -6.92 4.29 -12.36
CA ALA A 31 -6.99 4.01 -13.79
C ALA A 31 -8.13 3.03 -14.17
N GLY A 32 -8.58 2.20 -13.22
CA GLY A 32 -9.67 1.25 -13.42
C GLY A 32 -11.05 1.72 -12.93
N ILE A 33 -11.17 2.96 -12.44
CA ILE A 33 -12.42 3.47 -11.85
C ILE A 33 -13.20 4.21 -12.93
N VAL A 34 -14.40 3.72 -13.23
CA VAL A 34 -15.26 4.27 -14.30
C VAL A 34 -16.55 4.86 -13.76
N THR A 35 -16.87 4.64 -12.48
CA THR A 35 -18.08 5.17 -11.83
C THR A 35 -17.80 5.87 -10.49
N VAL A 36 -18.72 6.75 -10.10
CA VAL A 36 -18.74 7.36 -8.76
C VAL A 36 -18.89 6.30 -7.67
N ALA A 37 -19.68 5.25 -7.91
CA ALA A 37 -19.88 4.17 -6.95
C ALA A 37 -18.58 3.42 -6.64
N GLU A 38 -17.79 3.10 -7.66
CA GLU A 38 -16.47 2.49 -7.50
C GLU A 38 -15.52 3.42 -6.75
N TYR A 39 -15.55 4.72 -7.03
CA TYR A 39 -14.74 5.70 -6.31
C TYR A 39 -15.09 5.76 -4.82
N LEU A 40 -16.39 5.75 -4.49
CA LEU A 40 -16.88 5.79 -3.11
C LEU A 40 -16.62 4.48 -2.36
N ASN A 41 -16.46 3.36 -3.06
CA ASN A 41 -16.17 2.05 -2.47
C ASN A 41 -14.66 1.78 -2.30
N MET A 42 -13.91 2.81 -1.90
CA MET A 42 -12.46 2.73 -1.73
C MET A 42 -12.00 3.19 -0.36
N CYS A 43 -10.96 2.51 0.12
CA CYS A 43 -10.19 2.96 1.25
C CYS A 43 -8.92 3.67 0.81
N GLN A 44 -8.44 4.62 1.61
CA GLN A 44 -7.17 5.29 1.36
C GLN A 44 -6.02 4.29 1.28
N TYR A 45 -5.14 4.44 0.28
CA TYR A 45 -3.97 3.59 0.13
C TYR A 45 -2.93 3.90 1.21
N ARG A 46 -2.95 3.16 2.31
CA ARG A 46 -1.96 3.22 3.39
C ARG A 46 -1.72 1.82 3.96
N PRO A 47 -0.51 1.54 4.49
CA PRO A 47 -0.27 0.32 5.25
C PRO A 47 -1.31 0.16 6.37
N GLY A 48 -1.92 -1.02 6.46
CA GLY A 48 -2.94 -1.33 7.47
C GLY A 48 -4.40 -1.05 7.05
N HIS A 49 -4.63 -0.36 5.93
CA HIS A 49 -5.96 -0.24 5.34
C HIS A 49 -6.27 -1.39 4.38
N LYS A 50 -7.55 -1.75 4.32
CA LYS A 50 -8.12 -2.61 3.28
C LYS A 50 -8.16 -1.87 1.93
N PRO A 51 -8.32 -2.56 0.79
CA PRO A 51 -8.50 -1.90 -0.51
C PRO A 51 -9.86 -1.20 -0.64
N SER A 52 -10.91 -1.81 -0.07
CA SER A 52 -12.29 -1.33 -0.05
C SER A 52 -12.91 -1.48 1.34
N PRO A 53 -13.94 -0.69 1.67
CA PRO A 53 -14.64 -0.82 2.94
C PRO A 53 -15.34 -2.18 3.06
N SER A 54 -15.29 -2.78 4.25
CA SER A 54 -16.02 -4.02 4.54
C SER A 54 -16.27 -4.17 6.04
N PRO A 55 -17.19 -5.06 6.46
CA PRO A 55 -17.49 -5.24 7.88
C PRO A 55 -16.30 -5.76 8.69
N GLU A 56 -16.18 -5.28 9.93
CA GLU A 56 -15.21 -5.71 10.96
C GLU A 56 -15.93 -5.87 12.30
N PRO A 57 -16.61 -7.00 12.55
CA PRO A 57 -17.44 -7.18 13.74
C PRO A 57 -16.66 -7.10 15.07
N LYS A 58 -15.35 -7.35 15.02
CA LYS A 58 -14.44 -7.31 16.18
C LYS A 58 -13.83 -5.92 16.45
N LEU A 59 -14.20 -4.89 15.70
CA LEU A 59 -13.66 -3.53 15.86
C LEU A 59 -14.22 -2.86 17.13
N ILE A 60 -13.41 -2.69 18.19
CA ILE A 60 -13.88 -2.14 19.47
C ILE A 60 -13.72 -0.61 19.55
N ASP A 61 -12.50 -0.09 19.40
CA ASP A 61 -12.17 1.33 19.59
C ASP A 61 -12.77 2.29 18.53
N CYS A 62 -13.36 1.74 17.46
CA CYS A 62 -14.04 2.49 16.38
C CYS A 62 -15.35 1.80 15.97
N SER A 63 -16.13 1.38 16.97
CA SER A 63 -17.28 0.48 16.79
C SER A 63 -18.35 0.97 15.82
N GLU A 64 -18.50 2.28 15.65
CA GLU A 64 -19.43 2.93 14.72
C GLU A 64 -19.13 2.61 13.25
N TRP A 65 -17.88 2.22 12.93
CA TRP A 65 -17.47 1.82 11.59
C TRP A 65 -17.56 0.30 11.35
N ARG A 66 -18.05 -0.51 12.30
CA ARG A 66 -18.08 -1.99 12.22
C ARG A 66 -18.74 -2.54 10.97
N SER A 67 -19.77 -1.88 10.44
CA SER A 67 -20.49 -2.34 9.26
C SER A 67 -19.76 -2.05 7.95
N LEU A 68 -18.90 -1.02 7.92
CA LEU A 68 -18.28 -0.53 6.71
C LEU A 68 -16.95 0.19 7.04
N SER A 69 -15.93 -0.57 7.44
CA SER A 69 -14.63 0.00 7.85
C SER A 69 -13.56 -0.16 6.78
N CYS A 70 -12.56 0.71 6.81
CA CYS A 70 -11.30 0.54 6.08
C CYS A 70 -10.18 -0.10 6.91
N CYS A 71 -10.31 -0.10 8.23
CA CYS A 71 -9.30 -0.61 9.16
C CYS A 71 -9.64 -2.04 9.59
N LYS A 72 -8.64 -2.91 9.73
CA LYS A 72 -8.84 -4.23 10.38
C LYS A 72 -8.88 -4.07 11.90
N SER A 73 -9.66 -4.89 12.61
CA SER A 73 -9.72 -4.83 14.08
C SER A 73 -8.34 -4.95 14.74
N GLU A 74 -7.47 -5.82 14.22
CA GLU A 74 -6.08 -6.03 14.70
C GLU A 74 -5.19 -4.77 14.64
N LYS A 75 -5.55 -3.79 13.80
CA LYS A 75 -4.78 -2.55 13.62
C LYS A 75 -5.44 -1.34 14.28
N ALA A 76 -6.67 -1.51 14.76
CA ALA A 76 -7.42 -0.48 15.44
C ALA A 76 -7.42 -0.65 16.96
N GLU A 77 -7.16 -1.86 17.47
CA GLU A 77 -7.05 -2.11 18.90
C GLU A 77 -5.85 -1.34 19.51
N GLY A 78 -6.13 -0.55 20.54
CA GLY A 78 -5.12 0.28 21.21
C GLY A 78 -4.77 1.56 20.46
N TYR A 79 -5.47 1.89 19.36
CA TYR A 79 -5.29 3.15 18.63
C TYR A 79 -5.55 4.37 19.52
N LEU A 80 -6.45 4.23 20.50
CA LEU A 80 -6.77 5.27 21.49
C LEU A 80 -5.84 5.23 22.72
N GLN A 81 -4.96 4.24 22.83
CA GLN A 81 -4.22 3.92 24.05
C GLN A 81 -2.69 4.04 23.88
N GLY A 82 -2.18 4.04 22.65
CA GLY A 82 -0.76 4.12 22.34
C GLY A 82 -0.42 5.15 21.25
N PRO A 83 0.87 5.49 21.09
CA PRO A 83 1.27 6.48 20.10
C PRO A 83 1.08 5.95 18.69
N VAL A 84 0.09 6.47 17.99
CA VAL A 84 -0.15 6.13 16.59
C VAL A 84 0.67 7.04 15.69
N LEU A 85 1.44 6.45 14.77
CA LEU A 85 2.25 7.19 13.80
C LEU A 85 3.23 8.18 14.45
N GLY A 86 3.71 7.87 15.66
CA GLY A 86 4.63 8.73 16.42
C GLY A 86 3.96 9.91 17.12
N PHE A 87 2.62 9.95 17.17
CA PHE A 87 1.88 10.94 17.94
C PHE A 87 1.80 10.54 19.41
N ASP A 88 2.28 11.39 20.32
CA ASP A 88 2.25 11.14 21.76
C ASP A 88 1.05 11.85 22.40
N LEU A 89 0.06 11.06 22.85
CA LEU A 89 -1.14 11.55 23.53
C LEU A 89 -0.86 12.14 24.92
N ASN A 90 0.32 11.87 25.49
CA ASN A 90 0.68 12.28 26.86
C ASN A 90 1.58 13.52 26.88
N ARG A 91 1.93 14.07 25.72
CA ARG A 91 2.73 15.29 25.62
C ARG A 91 1.80 16.51 25.74
N CYS A 92 1.88 17.19 26.87
CA CYS A 92 1.19 18.46 27.12
C CYS A 92 1.96 19.64 26.50
#